data_AF-A0A8T3SMM7-F1
#
_entry.id   AF-A0A8T3SMM7-F1
#
_cell.length_a   1.000
_cell.length_b   1.000
_cell.length_c   1.000
_cell.angle_alpha   90.00
_cell.angle_beta   90.00
_cell.angle_gamma   90.00
#
_symmetry.space_group_name_H-M   'P 1'
#
loop_
_entity.id
_entity.type
_entity.pdbx_description
1 polymer ?
#
loop_
_entity_poly.entity_id
_entity_poly.type
_entity_poly.pdbx_seq_one_letter_code
_entity_poly.pdbx_strand_id
1 'polypeptide(L)'
;MTYKPVHRDNKSRKEILANPETRAIYEATKLQIDLAMKLKKARLKRNLTQDDVAEIMHTKKPAISRLEAINDNVHHFPSLLTLIKFASAIGYELKFGLTPIKNLKKFKLENHREK
;
A
#
# COMPACT_ATOMS: atom_id res chain seq x y z
N MET A 1 -8.71 -35.02 2.34
CA MET A 1 -8.67 -33.74 3.10
C MET A 1 -10.05 -33.11 3.00
N THR A 2 -10.87 -33.14 4.06
CA THR A 2 -12.22 -32.53 4.02
C THR A 2 -12.10 -31.04 4.30
N TYR A 3 -12.44 -30.22 3.31
CA TYR A 3 -12.50 -28.77 3.47
C TYR A 3 -13.59 -28.41 4.49
N LYS A 4 -13.19 -27.82 5.62
CA LYS A 4 -14.11 -27.22 6.60
C LYS A 4 -14.22 -25.73 6.29
N PRO A 5 -15.34 -25.24 5.73
CA PRO A 5 -15.49 -23.83 5.43
C PRO A 5 -15.44 -23.00 6.72
N VAL A 6 -14.72 -21.88 6.67
CA VAL A 6 -14.69 -20.88 7.74
C VAL A 6 -16.07 -20.27 7.91
N HIS A 7 -16.55 -20.21 9.16
CA HIS A 7 -17.85 -19.63 9.50
C HIS A 7 -17.85 -18.14 9.14
N ARG A 8 -18.80 -17.70 8.31
CA ARG A 8 -18.94 -16.28 7.96
C ARG A 8 -19.48 -15.54 9.18
N ASP A 9 -18.65 -14.70 9.81
CA ASP A 9 -19.10 -13.80 10.87
C ASP A 9 -20.06 -12.77 10.23
N ASN A 10 -21.27 -12.63 10.78
CA ASN A 10 -22.36 -11.83 10.20
C ASN A 10 -22.26 -10.33 10.56
N LYS A 11 -21.15 -9.90 11.18
CA LYS A 11 -20.94 -8.49 11.54
C LYS A 11 -20.93 -7.59 10.32
N SER A 12 -21.63 -6.48 10.42
CA SER A 12 -21.68 -5.51 9.33
C SER A 12 -20.33 -4.81 9.18
N ARG A 13 -19.96 -4.45 7.94
CA ARG A 13 -18.72 -3.72 7.65
C ARG A 13 -18.60 -2.42 8.46
N LYS A 14 -19.73 -1.80 8.82
CA LYS A 14 -19.78 -0.58 9.64
C LYS A 14 -19.32 -0.84 11.08
N GLU A 15 -19.74 -1.96 11.67
CA GLU A 15 -19.34 -2.36 13.03
C GLU A 15 -17.85 -2.69 13.09
N ILE A 16 -17.35 -3.40 12.08
CA ILE A 16 -15.93 -3.79 11.99
C ILE A 16 -15.03 -2.55 11.84
N LEU A 17 -15.43 -1.58 11.01
CA LEU A 17 -14.70 -0.34 10.81
C LEU A 17 -14.89 0.71 11.92
N ALA A 18 -15.75 0.45 12.90
CA ALA A 18 -15.89 1.31 14.07
C ALA A 18 -14.69 1.18 15.03
N ASN A 19 -14.00 0.02 15.02
CA ASN A 19 -12.75 -0.15 15.75
C ASN A 19 -11.62 0.65 15.06
N PRO A 20 -10.95 1.59 15.76
CA PRO A 20 -9.85 2.36 15.20
C PRO A 20 -8.70 1.51 14.64
N GLU A 21 -8.37 0.39 15.27
CA GLU A 21 -7.31 -0.51 14.83
C GLU A 21 -7.68 -1.18 13.50
N THR A 22 -8.89 -1.73 13.42
CA THR A 22 -9.39 -2.35 12.20
C THR A 22 -9.56 -1.33 11.08
N ARG A 23 -9.97 -0.10 11.40
CA ARG A 23 -10.03 1.00 10.44
C ARG A 23 -8.65 1.37 9.91
N ALA A 24 -7.63 1.48 10.77
CA ALA A 24 -6.27 1.80 10.36
C ALA A 24 -5.69 0.73 9.42
N ILE A 25 -5.89 -0.55 9.74
CA ILE A 25 -5.51 -1.66 8.86
C ILE A 25 -6.24 -1.55 7.51
N TYR A 26 -7.55 -1.31 7.53
CA TYR A 26 -8.35 -1.16 6.32
C TYR A 26 -7.87 0.00 5.43
N GLU A 27 -7.60 1.17 6.02
CA GLU A 27 -7.09 2.35 5.32
C GLU A 27 -5.68 2.10 4.76
N ALA A 28 -4.81 1.42 5.52
CA ALA A 28 -3.50 1.01 5.04
C ALA A 28 -3.62 0.08 3.83
N THR A 29 -4.39 -1.01 3.93
CA THR A 29 -4.63 -1.94 2.80
C THR A 29 -5.17 -1.21 1.57
N LYS A 30 -6.12 -0.29 1.77
CA LYS A 30 -6.67 0.51 0.68
C LYS A 30 -5.57 1.33 -0.03
N LEU A 31 -4.69 1.97 0.73
CA LEU A 31 -3.55 2.71 0.17
C LEU A 31 -2.64 1.79 -0.65
N GLN A 32 -2.41 0.56 -0.20
CA GLN A 32 -1.58 -0.39 -0.94
C GLN A 32 -2.19 -0.76 -2.29
N ILE A 33 -3.49 -1.07 -2.28
CA ILE A 33 -4.25 -1.41 -3.49
C ILE A 33 -4.22 -0.22 -4.48
N ASP A 34 -4.47 0.99 -3.99
CA ASP A 34 -4.46 2.20 -4.81
C ASP A 34 -3.09 2.45 -5.43
N LEU A 35 -2.02 2.23 -4.69
CA LEU A 35 -0.64 2.36 -5.19
C LEU A 35 -0.34 1.32 -6.26
N ALA A 36 -0.59 0.03 -6.01
CA ALA A 36 -0.33 -1.06 -6.95
C ALA A 36 -1.07 -0.85 -8.28
N MET A 37 -2.34 -0.45 -8.22
CA MET A 37 -3.13 -0.12 -9.41
C MET A 37 -2.57 1.10 -10.17
N LYS A 38 -2.09 2.14 -9.46
CA LYS A 38 -1.47 3.31 -10.09
C LYS A 38 -0.18 2.94 -10.82
N LEU A 39 0.69 2.14 -10.19
CA LEU A 39 1.94 1.68 -10.80
C LEU A 39 1.66 0.88 -12.09
N LYS A 40 0.74 -0.10 -12.02
CA LYS A 40 0.32 -0.90 -13.18
C LYS A 40 -0.22 -0.05 -14.31
N LYS A 41 -1.12 0.90 -14.00
CA LYS A 41 -1.69 1.81 -15.00
C LYS A 41 -0.61 2.70 -15.63
N ALA A 42 0.32 3.22 -14.84
CA ALA A 42 1.39 4.08 -15.33
C ALA A 42 2.35 3.31 -16.26
N ARG A 43 2.71 2.08 -15.92
CA ARG A 43 3.49 1.18 -16.80
C ARG A 43 2.77 0.94 -18.13
N LEU A 44 1.49 0.58 -18.09
CA LEU A 44 0.71 0.30 -19.30
C LEU A 44 0.59 1.54 -20.22
N LYS A 45 0.49 2.76 -19.65
CA LYS A 45 0.51 4.00 -20.43
C LYS A 45 1.81 4.24 -21.21
N ARG A 46 2.89 3.57 -20.82
CA ARG A 46 4.20 3.62 -21.49
C ARG A 46 4.41 2.43 -22.42
N ASN A 47 3.40 1.58 -22.60
CA ASN A 47 3.46 0.36 -23.40
C ASN A 47 4.58 -0.62 -22.97
N LEU A 48 4.98 -0.57 -21.69
CA LEU A 48 5.99 -1.47 -21.14
C LEU A 48 5.32 -2.73 -20.58
N THR A 49 5.92 -3.89 -20.77
CA THR A 49 5.57 -5.15 -20.11
C THR A 49 6.19 -5.26 -18.72
N GLN A 50 5.78 -6.26 -17.92
CA GLN A 50 6.44 -6.52 -16.64
C GLN A 50 7.88 -7.01 -16.81
N ASP A 51 8.19 -7.68 -17.92
CA ASP A 51 9.54 -8.13 -18.25
C ASP A 51 10.44 -6.94 -18.60
N ASP A 52 9.93 -5.99 -19.40
CA ASP A 52 10.68 -4.78 -19.77
C ASP A 52 11.08 -3.98 -18.53
N VAL A 53 10.15 -3.78 -17.58
CA VAL A 53 10.46 -3.08 -16.33
C VAL A 53 11.42 -3.89 -15.46
N ALA A 54 11.31 -5.22 -15.45
CA ALA A 54 12.22 -6.07 -14.70
C ALA A 54 13.66 -5.94 -15.23
N GLU A 55 13.83 -5.89 -16.55
CA GLU A 55 15.11 -5.68 -17.21
C GLU A 55 15.72 -4.33 -16.82
N ILE A 56 14.95 -3.23 -16.93
CA ILE A 56 15.39 -1.88 -16.56
C ILE A 56 15.77 -1.80 -15.07
N MET A 57 15.01 -2.45 -14.20
CA MET A 57 15.25 -2.45 -12.75
C MET A 57 16.31 -3.47 -12.31
N HIS A 58 16.91 -4.23 -13.23
CA HIS A 58 17.83 -5.34 -12.95
C HIS A 58 17.26 -6.32 -11.92
N THR A 59 16.00 -6.72 -12.11
CA THR A 59 15.28 -7.65 -11.25
C THR A 59 14.54 -8.70 -12.06
N LYS A 60 13.75 -9.55 -11.42
CA LYS A 60 12.96 -10.60 -12.08
C LYS A 60 11.50 -10.17 -12.19
N LYS A 61 10.81 -10.61 -13.25
CA LYS A 61 9.36 -10.38 -13.46
C LYS A 61 8.49 -10.63 -12.22
N PRO A 62 8.71 -11.67 -11.38
CA PRO A 62 7.91 -11.85 -10.16
C PRO A 62 8.06 -10.70 -9.15
N ALA A 63 9.19 -10.00 -9.12
CA ALA A 63 9.35 -8.82 -8.28
C ALA A 63 8.45 -7.68 -8.76
N ILE A 64 8.40 -7.44 -10.06
CA ILE A 64 7.50 -6.45 -10.69
C ILE A 64 6.03 -6.84 -10.48
N SER A 65 5.70 -8.12 -10.65
CA SER A 65 4.35 -8.63 -10.40
C SER A 65 3.89 -8.36 -8.97
N ARG A 66 4.76 -8.56 -7.96
CA ARG A 66 4.44 -8.25 -6.55
C ARG A 66 4.21 -6.75 -6.31
N LEU A 67 4.88 -5.87 -7.03
CA LEU A 67 4.67 -4.41 -6.91
C LEU A 67 3.31 -3.98 -7.49
N GLU A 68 2.81 -4.70 -8.48
CA GLU A 68 1.54 -4.42 -9.16
C GLU A 68 0.36 -5.23 -8.65
N ALA A 69 0.62 -6.23 -7.81
CA ALA A 69 -0.38 -7.10 -7.21
C ALA A 69 -0.85 -6.55 -5.87
N ILE A 70 -2.09 -6.93 -5.53
CA ILE A 70 -2.62 -6.76 -4.17
C ILE A 70 -2.05 -7.92 -3.36
N ASN A 71 -1.26 -7.61 -2.32
CA ASN A 71 -0.83 -8.61 -1.36
C ASN A 71 -1.80 -8.58 -0.17
N ASP A 72 -2.22 -9.76 0.30
CA ASP A 72 -3.10 -9.88 1.47
C ASP A 72 -2.39 -9.46 2.76
N ASN A 73 -1.06 -9.34 2.72
CA ASN A 73 -0.22 -8.97 3.85
C ASN A 73 0.26 -7.51 3.76
N VAL A 74 -0.34 -6.66 4.60
CA VAL A 74 0.06 -5.24 4.77
C VAL A 74 1.55 -5.10 5.11
N HIS A 75 2.13 -6.09 5.80
CA HIS A 75 3.54 -6.11 6.22
C HIS A 75 4.56 -6.20 5.06
N HIS A 76 4.14 -6.58 3.86
CA HIS A 76 5.03 -6.72 2.70
C HIS A 76 4.93 -5.54 1.74
N PHE A 77 4.90 -4.32 2.30
CA PHE A 77 4.86 -3.11 1.50
C PHE A 77 6.24 -2.80 0.90
N PRO A 78 6.33 -2.42 -0.40
CA PRO A 78 7.62 -2.05 -0.99
C PRO A 78 8.20 -0.81 -0.31
N SER A 79 9.52 -0.77 -0.20
CA SER A 79 10.22 0.41 0.30
C SER A 79 10.00 1.61 -0.61
N LEU A 80 10.10 2.83 -0.05
CA LEU A 80 10.05 4.06 -0.84
C LEU A 80 11.09 4.06 -1.96
N LEU A 81 12.30 3.56 -1.68
CA LEU A 81 13.37 3.44 -2.67
C LEU A 81 12.96 2.53 -3.84
N THR A 82 12.29 1.41 -3.55
CA THR A 82 11.78 0.50 -4.58
C THR A 82 10.74 1.19 -5.46
N LEU A 83 9.84 1.98 -4.86
CA LEU A 83 8.83 2.75 -5.59
C LEU A 83 9.44 3.83 -6.48
N ILE A 84 10.46 4.54 -5.98
CA ILE A 84 11.20 5.54 -6.76
C ILE A 84 11.88 4.87 -7.97
N LYS A 85 12.57 3.73 -7.76
CA LYS A 85 13.21 2.98 -8.85
C LYS A 85 12.21 2.51 -9.89
N PHE A 86 11.05 1.98 -9.47
CA PHE A 86 9.99 1.58 -10.38
C PHE A 86 9.47 2.77 -11.18
N ALA A 87 9.13 3.87 -10.52
CA ALA A 87 8.64 5.08 -11.19
C ALA A 87 9.65 5.59 -12.22
N SER A 88 10.93 5.68 -11.85
CA SER A 88 12.01 6.07 -12.75
C SER A 88 12.15 5.10 -13.94
N ALA A 89 12.03 3.79 -13.71
CA ALA A 89 12.13 2.78 -14.76
C ALA A 89 11.02 2.92 -15.83
N ILE A 90 9.84 3.42 -15.44
CA ILE A 90 8.75 3.70 -16.36
C ILE A 90 8.72 5.16 -16.84
N GLY A 91 9.69 5.99 -16.47
CA GLY A 91 9.77 7.40 -16.87
C GLY A 91 8.80 8.33 -16.13
N TYR A 92 8.52 8.05 -14.87
CA TYR A 92 7.69 8.87 -13.98
C TYR A 92 8.48 9.34 -12.76
N GLU A 93 8.05 10.46 -12.18
CA GLU A 93 8.48 10.93 -10.88
C GLU A 93 7.45 10.53 -9.80
N LEU A 94 7.92 10.04 -8.64
CA LEU A 94 7.05 9.73 -7.52
C LEU A 94 6.82 10.99 -6.66
N LYS A 95 5.56 11.44 -6.59
CA LYS A 95 5.13 12.54 -5.69
C LYS A 95 4.15 12.02 -4.65
N PHE A 96 4.34 12.44 -3.39
CA PHE A 96 3.41 12.15 -2.29
C PHE A 96 3.20 13.41 -1.43
N GLY A 97 2.08 13.43 -0.70
CA GLY A 97 1.71 14.51 0.20
C GLY A 97 1.16 13.97 1.51
N LEU A 98 1.30 14.76 2.57
CA LEU A 98 0.74 14.44 3.88
C LEU A 98 -0.59 15.17 4.03
N THR A 99 -1.55 14.52 4.69
CA THR A 99 -2.83 15.14 5.06
C THR A 99 -3.00 15.06 6.57
N PRO A 100 -3.56 16.10 7.22
CA PRO A 100 -3.84 16.05 8.64
C PRO A 100 -4.82 14.94 8.98
N ILE A 101 -4.48 14.09 9.95
CA ILE A 101 -5.42 13.12 10.52
C ILE A 101 -6.40 13.88 11.40
N LYS A 102 -7.68 13.93 10.99
CA LYS A 102 -8.74 14.51 11.83
C LYS A 102 -8.88 13.65 13.10
N ASN A 103 -8.82 14.29 14.27
CA ASN A 103 -8.86 13.68 15.61
C ASN A 103 -7.55 13.04 16.10
N LEU A 104 -6.39 13.61 15.79
CA LEU A 104 -5.24 13.44 16.69
C LEU A 104 -5.63 14.06 18.06
N LYS A 105 -6.08 13.23 19.02
CA LYS A 105 -6.16 13.69 20.42
C LYS A 105 -4.81 14.30 20.74
N LYS A 106 -4.79 15.59 21.09
CA LYS A 106 -3.63 16.41 21.44
C LYS A 106 -2.54 15.52 22.05
N PHE A 107 -1.57 15.10 21.23
CA PHE A 107 -0.37 14.47 21.77
C PHE A 107 0.27 15.54 22.64
N LYS A 108 0.29 15.28 23.95
CA LYS A 108 0.75 16.19 25.00
C LYS A 108 1.97 16.98 24.55
N LEU A 109 1.75 18.25 24.23
CA LEU A 109 2.79 19.26 24.04
C LEU A 109 3.15 19.94 25.38
N GLU A 110 2.94 19.24 26.49
CA GLU A 110 3.18 19.74 27.85
C GLU A 110 4.49 19.26 28.49
N ASN A 111 5.28 18.38 27.85
CA ASN A 111 6.46 17.80 28.53
C ASN A 111 7.83 18.37 28.14
N HIS A 112 7.92 19.52 27.44
CA HIS A 112 9.22 20.18 27.21
C HIS A 112 9.18 21.72 27.23
N ARG A 113 8.33 22.31 28.06
CA ARG A 113 8.51 23.70 28.53
C ARG A 113 8.52 23.72 30.05
N GLU A 114 9.51 23.07 30.65
CA GLU A 114 10.00 23.39 32.00
C GLU A 114 11.23 22.52 32.32
N LYS A 115 12.40 23.01 31.89
CA LYS A 115 13.56 23.32 32.73
C LYS A 115 14.70 23.84 31.84
#